data_AF-A3VY10-F1
#
_entry.id   AF-A3VY10-F1
#
_cell.length_a   1.000
_cell.length_b   1.000
_cell.length_c   1.000
_cell.angle_alpha   90.00
_cell.angle_beta   90.00
_cell.angle_gamma   90.00
#
_symmetry.space_group_name_H-M   'P 1'
#
loop_
_entity.id
_entity.type
_entity.pdbx_description
1 polymer ?
#
loop_
_entity_poly.entity_id
_entity_poly.type
_entity_poly.pdbx_seq_one_letter_code
_entity_poly.pdbx_strand_id
1 'polypeptide(L)'
;MLLVAAALGGQAEAQGCGGSYVVQTGETLSMIAERYYQDAGKWTVIQSSNLDQIGSDPNTVRAGMRLHLRCINGLPVGLDAATSVTVKPEKATSAARAVAGDMAPGQDRITILTGSDLWPFADKSLPEGGMLTEVVRAAMGAANPAQGFAIHWIDDWSAHQDPLLSNRLLDIGFPWPKPDCTTAPEVYGCVNLLFSAPMFEMLILLFVDRTRPISFHSAADFQGKTLCQPAGLDTALFEQQGRNWLEAGVITLETPATAEACLSMLVEGTVDGVVLNEFQGRRKVKDLGLEDRVMVADGQPISVDGAHMVVHKSHPDGQALLAMFNRGLEEIRANGTYQQIIDAHMTRVWAGL
;
A
#
# COMPACT_ATOMS: atom_id res chain seq x y z
N MET A 1 -61.25 18.33 19.39
CA MET A 1 -59.99 18.44 20.13
C MET A 1 -59.08 17.36 19.58
N LEU A 2 -58.04 17.76 18.83
CA LEU A 2 -57.19 16.90 18.00
C LEU A 2 -56.24 16.08 18.90
N LEU A 3 -56.19 14.75 18.73
CA LEU A 3 -55.13 13.90 19.30
C LEU A 3 -53.86 14.10 18.47
N VAL A 4 -52.77 14.53 19.11
CA VAL A 4 -51.43 14.55 18.51
C VAL A 4 -50.70 13.27 18.94
N ALA A 5 -50.50 12.35 17.99
CA ALA A 5 -49.63 11.20 18.18
C ALA A 5 -48.18 11.62 17.91
N ALA A 6 -47.34 11.62 18.95
CA ALA A 6 -45.91 11.82 18.82
C ALA A 6 -45.26 10.52 18.32
N ALA A 7 -44.84 10.51 17.06
CA ALA A 7 -43.99 9.46 16.52
C ALA A 7 -42.57 9.66 17.06
N LEU A 8 -42.16 8.79 17.98
CA LEU A 8 -40.76 8.61 18.36
C LEU A 8 -40.05 7.92 17.20
N GLY A 9 -39.42 8.70 16.32
CA GLY A 9 -38.48 8.17 15.35
C GLY A 9 -37.24 7.67 16.08
N GLY A 10 -37.09 6.35 16.18
CA GLY A 10 -35.83 5.75 16.60
C GLY A 10 -34.75 6.15 15.60
N GLN A 11 -33.73 6.86 16.07
CA GLN A 11 -32.50 7.03 15.30
C GLN A 11 -31.85 5.66 15.22
N ALA A 12 -31.91 5.02 14.05
CA ALA A 12 -31.01 3.91 13.75
C ALA A 12 -29.60 4.52 13.73
N GLU A 13 -28.84 4.35 14.81
CA GLU A 13 -27.41 4.58 14.78
C GLU A 13 -26.85 3.70 13.67
N ALA A 14 -26.31 4.34 12.62
CA ALA A 14 -25.52 3.61 11.65
C ALA A 14 -24.39 2.94 12.44
N GLN A 15 -24.47 1.62 12.61
CA GLN A 15 -23.39 0.87 13.20
C GLN A 15 -22.14 1.17 12.38
N GLY A 16 -21.20 1.88 13.00
CA GLY A 16 -19.94 2.25 12.37
C GLY A 16 -19.26 1.00 11.84
N CYS A 17 -18.71 1.11 10.64
CA CYS A 17 -17.89 0.08 10.03
C CYS A 17 -16.42 0.39 10.30
N GLY A 18 -15.66 -0.63 10.67
CA GLY A 18 -14.32 -0.45 11.23
C GLY A 18 -14.36 0.08 12.67
N GLY A 19 -13.18 0.27 13.25
CA GLY A 19 -13.02 0.81 14.59
C GLY A 19 -11.74 0.32 15.25
N SER A 20 -11.62 0.60 16.54
CA SER A 20 -10.46 0.21 17.34
C SER A 20 -10.75 -1.09 18.11
N TYR A 21 -9.77 -1.98 18.13
CA TYR A 21 -9.81 -3.25 18.86
C TYR A 21 -8.63 -3.36 19.82
N VAL A 22 -8.89 -3.83 21.04
CA VAL A 22 -7.84 -4.15 22.01
C VAL A 22 -7.58 -5.65 21.99
N VAL A 23 -6.36 -6.03 21.65
CA VAL A 23 -5.93 -7.43 21.54
C VAL A 23 -6.09 -8.14 22.87
N GLN A 24 -6.72 -9.31 22.85
CA GLN A 24 -6.88 -10.16 24.03
C GLN A 24 -5.70 -11.13 24.19
N THR A 25 -5.56 -11.69 25.38
CA THR A 25 -4.49 -12.66 25.68
C THR A 25 -4.57 -13.88 24.76
N GLY A 26 -3.47 -14.15 24.05
CA GLY A 26 -3.31 -15.33 23.19
C GLY A 26 -3.88 -15.19 21.78
N GLU A 27 -4.37 -14.01 21.38
CA GLU A 27 -4.86 -13.80 20.02
C GLU A 27 -3.74 -13.55 19.01
N THR A 28 -3.91 -14.09 17.80
CA THR A 28 -3.10 -13.77 16.62
C THR A 28 -3.87 -12.85 15.66
N LEU A 29 -3.19 -12.22 14.71
CA LEU A 29 -3.86 -11.42 13.68
C LEU A 29 -4.88 -12.23 12.87
N SER A 30 -4.57 -13.49 12.56
CA SER A 30 -5.49 -14.38 11.83
C SER A 30 -6.75 -14.70 12.63
N MET A 31 -6.64 -14.88 13.95
CA MET A 31 -7.82 -15.09 14.82
C MET A 31 -8.70 -13.83 14.89
N ILE A 32 -8.07 -12.66 14.95
CA ILE A 32 -8.79 -11.38 14.94
C ILE A 32 -9.46 -11.18 13.57
N ALA A 33 -8.76 -11.48 12.47
CA ALA A 33 -9.28 -11.37 11.12
C ALA A 33 -10.47 -12.31 10.87
N GLU A 34 -10.37 -13.57 11.30
CA GLU A 34 -11.47 -14.53 11.24
C GLU A 34 -12.70 -14.02 12.01
N ARG A 35 -12.51 -13.47 13.21
CA ARG A 35 -13.62 -12.95 14.03
C ARG A 35 -14.31 -11.74 13.39
N TYR A 36 -13.54 -10.81 12.84
CA TYR A 36 -14.04 -9.49 12.47
C TYR A 36 -14.30 -9.30 10.98
N TYR A 37 -13.58 -10.04 10.13
CA TYR A 37 -13.75 -10.02 8.68
C TYR A 37 -14.29 -11.35 8.13
N GLN A 38 -14.49 -12.38 8.96
CA GLN A 38 -14.94 -13.71 8.54
C GLN A 38 -14.00 -14.37 7.53
N ASP A 39 -12.72 -13.99 7.59
CA ASP A 39 -11.66 -14.47 6.72
C ASP A 39 -10.31 -14.29 7.42
N ALA A 40 -9.77 -15.38 7.97
CA ALA A 40 -8.44 -15.43 8.57
C ALA A 40 -7.36 -14.88 7.64
N GLY A 41 -7.52 -14.99 6.31
CA GLY A 41 -6.62 -14.46 5.29
C GLY A 41 -6.56 -12.94 5.21
N LYS A 42 -7.45 -12.21 5.92
CA LYS A 42 -7.42 -10.74 6.08
C LYS A 42 -6.50 -10.28 7.21
N TRP A 43 -5.70 -11.16 7.80
CA TRP A 43 -4.70 -10.77 8.80
C TRP A 43 -3.71 -9.71 8.29
N THR A 44 -3.36 -9.76 7.00
CA THR A 44 -2.48 -8.80 6.32
C THR A 44 -3.10 -7.41 6.24
N VAL A 45 -4.43 -7.32 6.19
CA VAL A 45 -5.16 -6.06 6.27
C VAL A 45 -4.95 -5.42 7.64
N ILE A 46 -5.06 -6.22 8.70
CA ILE A 46 -4.84 -5.74 10.06
C ILE A 46 -3.38 -5.32 10.21
N GLN A 47 -2.43 -6.11 9.72
CA GLN A 47 -1.02 -5.75 9.75
C GLN A 47 -0.75 -4.43 9.03
N SER A 48 -1.13 -4.32 7.75
CA SER A 48 -0.88 -3.12 6.92
C SER A 48 -1.51 -1.85 7.48
N SER A 49 -2.59 -1.96 8.27
CA SER A 49 -3.24 -0.83 8.93
C SER A 49 -2.56 -0.39 10.24
N ASN A 50 -1.62 -1.19 10.74
CA ASN A 50 -0.99 -1.01 12.05
C ASN A 50 0.53 -1.27 11.98
N LEU A 51 1.16 -1.02 10.82
CA LEU A 51 2.59 -1.26 10.63
C LEU A 51 3.48 -0.42 11.56
N ASP A 52 3.01 0.75 11.97
CA ASP A 52 3.69 1.60 12.97
C ASP A 52 3.81 0.93 14.35
N GLN A 53 2.88 0.03 14.70
CA GLN A 53 2.87 -0.69 15.97
C GLN A 53 3.40 -2.13 15.85
N ILE A 54 3.08 -2.82 14.75
CA ILE A 54 3.39 -4.24 14.54
C ILE A 54 4.72 -4.43 13.80
N GLY A 55 5.07 -3.52 12.89
CA GLY A 55 6.19 -3.69 11.99
C GLY A 55 6.02 -4.87 11.03
N SER A 56 7.14 -5.37 10.52
CA SER A 56 7.17 -6.45 9.53
C SER A 56 6.84 -7.83 10.11
N ASP A 57 7.10 -8.08 11.40
CA ASP A 57 6.78 -9.37 12.03
C ASP A 57 5.37 -9.33 12.67
N PRO A 58 4.37 -10.04 12.11
CA PRO A 58 3.01 -10.07 12.65
C PRO A 58 2.91 -10.78 14.01
N ASN A 59 3.93 -11.55 14.42
CA ASN A 59 3.95 -12.23 15.72
C ASN A 59 4.33 -11.29 16.88
N THR A 60 4.61 -10.02 16.60
CA THR A 60 4.89 -9.01 17.63
C THR A 60 3.64 -8.54 18.39
N VAL A 61 2.45 -8.93 17.91
CA VAL A 61 1.16 -8.58 18.51
C VAL A 61 1.05 -9.11 19.93
N ARG A 62 0.61 -8.25 20.86
CA ARG A 62 0.51 -8.55 22.30
C ARG A 62 -0.81 -8.10 22.87
N ALA A 63 -1.26 -8.81 23.91
CA ALA A 63 -2.43 -8.41 24.68
C ALA A 63 -2.33 -6.95 25.14
N GLY A 64 -3.43 -6.20 25.00
CA GLY A 64 -3.51 -4.78 25.32
C GLY A 64 -3.07 -3.84 24.20
N MET A 65 -2.47 -4.34 23.11
CA MET A 65 -2.20 -3.56 21.91
C MET A 65 -3.51 -3.08 21.29
N ARG A 66 -3.56 -1.81 20.87
CA ARG A 66 -4.75 -1.21 20.27
C ARG A 66 -4.58 -1.18 18.75
N LEU A 67 -5.32 -2.05 18.07
CA LEU A 67 -5.32 -2.17 16.62
C LEU A 67 -6.44 -1.35 16.00
N HIS A 68 -6.14 -0.72 14.88
CA HIS A 68 -7.12 -0.14 13.98
C HIS A 68 -7.59 -1.21 12.99
N LEU A 69 -8.89 -1.50 13.01
CA LEU A 69 -9.55 -2.42 12.09
C LEU A 69 -10.39 -1.57 11.14
N ARG A 70 -10.00 -1.53 9.87
CA ARG A 70 -10.68 -0.73 8.86
C ARG A 70 -11.97 -1.36 8.35
N CYS A 71 -12.80 -0.53 7.75
CA CYS A 71 -13.98 -1.01 7.06
C CYS A 71 -13.62 -1.73 5.75
N ILE A 72 -14.06 -2.98 5.58
CA ILE A 72 -14.03 -3.74 4.34
C ILE A 72 -15.40 -4.38 4.15
N ASN A 73 -16.08 -4.04 3.05
CA ASN A 73 -17.38 -4.63 2.70
C ASN A 73 -18.42 -4.57 3.83
N GLY A 74 -18.39 -3.53 4.67
CA GLY A 74 -19.31 -3.37 5.79
C GLY A 74 -18.89 -4.08 7.09
N LEU A 75 -17.68 -4.64 7.16
CA LEU A 75 -17.10 -5.27 8.36
C LEU A 75 -15.79 -4.61 8.79
N PRO A 76 -15.41 -4.68 10.08
CA PRO A 76 -16.24 -5.13 11.21
C PRO A 76 -17.29 -4.10 11.62
N VAL A 77 -18.36 -4.57 12.26
CA VAL A 77 -19.36 -3.71 12.91
C VAL A 77 -19.24 -3.79 14.43
N GLY A 78 -19.63 -2.73 15.13
CA GLY A 78 -19.73 -2.74 16.59
C GLY A 78 -18.40 -2.63 17.34
N LEU A 79 -17.34 -2.18 16.66
CA LEU A 79 -16.12 -1.73 17.33
C LEU A 79 -16.27 -0.29 17.80
N ASP A 80 -15.51 0.08 18.84
CA ASP A 80 -15.42 1.46 19.26
C ASP A 80 -14.90 2.30 18.10
N ALA A 81 -15.60 3.39 17.76
CA ALA A 81 -15.10 4.33 16.77
C ALA A 81 -13.70 4.78 17.24
N ALA A 82 -12.66 4.52 16.44
CA ALA A 82 -11.33 5.04 16.70
C ALA A 82 -11.50 6.54 16.95
N THR A 83 -11.10 7.01 18.14
CA THR A 83 -11.43 8.34 18.69
C THR A 83 -11.53 9.34 17.56
N SER A 84 -12.76 9.64 17.15
CA SER A 84 -13.01 10.59 16.08
C SER A 84 -12.50 11.90 16.61
N VAL A 85 -11.37 12.39 16.09
CA VAL A 85 -11.09 13.82 16.14
C VAL A 85 -12.33 14.45 15.55
N THR A 86 -13.10 15.16 16.38
CA THR A 86 -14.32 15.84 15.97
C THR A 86 -13.95 16.80 14.85
N VAL A 87 -14.20 16.37 13.61
CA VAL A 87 -14.10 17.20 12.43
C VAL A 87 -15.24 18.21 12.52
N LYS A 88 -14.90 19.46 12.77
CA LYS A 88 -15.80 20.58 12.52
C LYS A 88 -16.12 20.53 11.02
N PRO A 89 -17.39 20.56 10.59
CA PRO A 89 -17.70 20.58 9.18
C PRO A 89 -17.26 21.93 8.62
N GLU A 90 -16.06 21.99 8.08
CA GLU A 90 -15.65 23.10 7.25
C GLU A 90 -16.30 22.90 5.89
N LYS A 91 -17.04 23.92 5.47
CA LYS A 91 -17.80 23.92 4.21
C LYS A 91 -16.91 23.41 3.08
N ALA A 92 -17.37 22.37 2.41
CA ALA A 92 -16.89 22.00 1.10
C ALA A 92 -17.02 23.21 0.15
N THR A 93 -15.94 23.97 0.01
CA THR A 93 -15.76 24.83 -1.17
C THR A 93 -15.49 23.90 -2.33
N SER A 94 -16.54 23.65 -3.12
CA SER A 94 -16.40 23.00 -4.42
C SER A 94 -15.46 23.85 -5.29
N ALA A 95 -14.26 23.35 -5.52
CA ALA A 95 -13.46 23.75 -6.67
C ALA A 95 -12.87 22.49 -7.33
N ALA A 96 -13.75 21.57 -7.71
CA ALA A 96 -13.45 20.61 -8.76
C ALA A 96 -13.88 21.20 -10.11
N ARG A 97 -12.92 21.79 -10.81
CA ARG A 97 -12.77 21.90 -12.28
C ARG A 97 -11.29 22.28 -12.47
N ALA A 98 -10.46 21.52 -13.17
CA ALA A 98 -10.72 20.93 -14.47
C ALA A 98 -10.05 19.56 -14.68
N VAL A 99 -10.78 18.75 -15.44
CA VAL A 99 -10.31 17.60 -16.21
C VAL A 99 -9.48 18.12 -17.39
N ALA A 100 -8.41 17.39 -17.74
CA ALA A 100 -7.63 17.39 -18.99
C ALA A 100 -7.77 18.58 -19.98
N GLY A 101 -6.64 19.23 -20.28
CA GLY A 101 -6.49 20.05 -21.49
C GLY A 101 -5.47 21.17 -21.34
N ASP A 102 -4.40 21.08 -22.14
CA ASP A 102 -3.46 22.12 -22.56
C ASP A 102 -2.58 22.82 -21.51
N MET A 103 -1.29 22.52 -21.61
CA MET A 103 -0.22 23.31 -21.02
C MET A 103 -0.30 24.75 -21.53
N ALA A 104 -0.71 25.68 -20.67
CA ALA A 104 -0.41 27.10 -20.88
C ALA A 104 1.10 27.30 -20.57
N PRO A 105 1.92 27.80 -21.51
CA PRO A 105 3.31 28.13 -21.22
C PRO A 105 3.39 29.23 -20.16
N GLY A 106 4.23 29.04 -19.14
CA GLY A 106 4.62 30.12 -18.20
C GLY A 106 3.85 30.20 -16.87
N GLN A 107 3.29 29.09 -16.37
CA GLN A 107 3.00 28.99 -14.93
C GLN A 107 4.01 28.03 -14.28
N ASP A 108 4.83 28.57 -13.38
CA ASP A 108 5.83 27.85 -12.56
C ASP A 108 5.15 26.91 -11.53
N ARG A 109 4.27 26.01 -11.97
CA ARG A 109 3.62 25.04 -11.08
C ARG A 109 4.60 23.92 -10.73
N ILE A 110 4.45 23.32 -9.56
CA ILE A 110 5.15 22.07 -9.23
C ILE A 110 4.59 20.96 -10.12
N THR A 111 5.46 20.35 -10.92
CA THR A 111 5.13 19.27 -11.85
C THR A 111 5.41 17.91 -11.21
N ILE A 112 4.35 17.16 -10.94
CA ILE A 112 4.39 15.87 -10.27
C ILE A 112 4.23 14.75 -11.30
N LEU A 113 5.23 13.90 -11.45
CA LEU A 113 5.24 12.77 -12.37
C LEU A 113 4.60 11.52 -11.77
N THR A 114 3.76 10.84 -12.54
CA THR A 114 3.33 9.47 -12.27
C THR A 114 3.04 8.73 -13.59
N GLY A 115 2.61 7.47 -13.51
CA GLY A 115 2.24 6.62 -14.64
C GLY A 115 1.08 5.69 -14.28
N SER A 116 0.55 4.97 -15.27
CA SER A 116 -0.55 4.01 -15.08
C SER A 116 -0.04 2.57 -14.84
N ASP A 117 -0.94 1.59 -14.78
CA ASP A 117 -0.63 0.16 -14.61
C ASP A 117 -0.07 -0.25 -13.22
N LEU A 118 -0.32 0.56 -12.19
CA LEU A 118 0.03 0.23 -10.79
C LEU A 118 -1.21 0.12 -9.91
N TRP A 119 -2.18 -0.71 -10.30
CA TRP A 119 -3.34 -0.98 -9.44
C TRP A 119 -2.91 -1.55 -8.07
N PRO A 120 -3.46 -1.07 -6.94
CA PRO A 120 -4.53 -0.07 -6.79
C PRO A 120 -4.04 1.38 -6.56
N PHE A 121 -2.76 1.63 -6.77
CA PHE A 121 -2.06 2.85 -6.36
C PHE A 121 -2.15 3.99 -7.37
N ALA A 122 -1.85 3.72 -8.64
CA ALA A 122 -1.79 4.72 -9.70
C ALA A 122 -2.23 4.14 -11.04
N ASP A 123 -3.35 4.63 -11.55
CA ASP A 123 -3.84 4.36 -12.90
C ASP A 123 -4.92 5.36 -13.29
N LYS A 124 -4.85 5.92 -14.51
CA LYS A 124 -5.81 6.92 -15.00
C LYS A 124 -7.27 6.44 -14.99
N SER A 125 -7.48 5.14 -15.14
CA SER A 125 -8.82 4.53 -15.18
C SER A 125 -9.43 4.35 -13.78
N LEU A 126 -8.63 4.44 -12.72
CA LEU A 126 -9.12 4.26 -11.35
C LEU A 126 -9.82 5.52 -10.83
N PRO A 127 -10.78 5.36 -9.90
CA PRO A 127 -11.33 6.49 -9.16
C PRO A 127 -10.21 7.35 -8.58
N GLU A 128 -10.28 8.66 -8.79
CA GLU A 128 -9.26 9.64 -8.38
C GLU A 128 -7.83 9.38 -8.91
N GLY A 129 -7.67 8.49 -9.88
CA GLY A 129 -6.37 8.07 -10.40
C GLY A 129 -5.67 7.00 -9.54
N GLY A 130 -6.38 6.40 -8.59
CA GLY A 130 -5.84 5.41 -7.66
C GLY A 130 -5.49 5.98 -6.29
N MET A 131 -5.24 5.07 -5.34
CA MET A 131 -5.09 5.41 -3.92
C MET A 131 -3.96 6.41 -3.66
N LEU A 132 -2.78 6.20 -4.26
CA LEU A 132 -1.63 7.08 -4.03
C LEU A 132 -1.76 8.39 -4.78
N THR A 133 -2.43 8.41 -5.93
CA THR A 133 -2.75 9.65 -6.63
C THR A 133 -3.65 10.56 -5.79
N GLU A 134 -4.65 10.00 -5.11
CA GLU A 134 -5.52 10.76 -4.22
C GLU A 134 -4.78 11.23 -2.96
N VAL A 135 -3.95 10.37 -2.35
CA VAL A 135 -3.08 10.76 -1.21
C VAL A 135 -2.16 11.93 -1.60
N VAL A 136 -1.52 11.86 -2.77
CA VAL A 136 -0.63 12.93 -3.25
C VAL A 136 -1.38 14.23 -3.46
N ARG A 137 -2.56 14.17 -4.08
CA ARG A 137 -3.40 15.35 -4.29
C ARG A 137 -3.85 15.97 -2.97
N ALA A 138 -4.27 15.16 -2.00
CA ALA A 138 -4.69 15.62 -0.69
C ALA A 138 -3.52 16.24 0.10
N ALA A 139 -2.36 15.60 0.12
CA ALA A 139 -1.16 16.10 0.79
C ALA A 139 -0.67 17.43 0.18
N MET A 140 -0.59 17.52 -1.15
CA MET A 140 -0.19 18.76 -1.83
C MET A 140 -1.25 19.86 -1.69
N GLY A 141 -2.53 19.50 -1.64
CA GLY A 141 -3.62 20.43 -1.34
C GLY A 141 -3.52 21.02 0.06
N ALA A 142 -3.26 20.19 1.08
CA ALA A 142 -3.03 20.63 2.45
C ALA A 142 -1.78 21.51 2.57
N ALA A 143 -0.69 21.14 1.88
CA ALA A 143 0.54 21.93 1.86
C ALA A 143 0.39 23.28 1.14
N ASN A 144 -0.61 23.43 0.27
CA ASN A 144 -1.00 24.66 -0.44
C ASN A 144 0.19 25.44 -1.03
N PRO A 145 0.95 24.86 -2.00
CA PRO A 145 2.06 25.55 -2.63
C PRO A 145 1.59 26.84 -3.30
N ALA A 146 2.30 27.95 -3.05
CA ALA A 146 1.97 29.26 -3.63
C ALA A 146 1.90 29.24 -5.16
N GLN A 147 2.74 28.41 -5.78
CA GLN A 147 2.80 28.26 -7.23
C GLN A 147 1.82 27.21 -7.80
N GLY A 148 1.08 26.51 -6.94
CA GLY A 148 0.22 25.40 -7.31
C GLY A 148 1.00 24.15 -7.74
N PHE A 149 0.26 23.09 -8.13
CA PHE A 149 0.83 21.84 -8.61
C PHE A 149 -0.04 21.21 -9.71
N ALA A 150 0.56 20.31 -10.50
CA ALA A 150 -0.14 19.49 -11.49
C ALA A 150 0.46 18.08 -11.54
N ILE A 151 -0.39 17.06 -11.71
CA ILE A 151 0.04 15.67 -11.90
C ILE A 151 0.12 15.39 -13.41
N HIS A 152 1.28 14.98 -13.88
CA HIS A 152 1.60 14.59 -15.25
C HIS A 152 1.76 13.08 -15.33
N TRP A 153 1.12 12.48 -16.32
CA TRP A 153 1.13 11.03 -16.50
C TRP A 153 2.00 10.63 -17.68
N ILE A 154 3.09 9.94 -17.40
CA ILE A 154 3.96 9.31 -18.39
C ILE A 154 4.01 7.82 -18.08
N ASP A 155 3.44 7.00 -18.96
CA ASP A 155 3.29 5.56 -18.71
C ASP A 155 4.60 4.77 -18.97
N ASP A 156 5.62 5.43 -19.53
CA ASP A 156 6.99 4.92 -19.58
C ASP A 156 7.69 5.12 -18.23
N TRP A 157 7.50 4.17 -17.31
CA TRP A 157 8.12 4.15 -15.99
C TRP A 157 9.66 4.19 -16.04
N SER A 158 10.26 3.62 -17.09
CA SER A 158 11.72 3.57 -17.22
C SER A 158 12.33 4.97 -17.41
N ALA A 159 11.57 5.89 -18.02
CA ALA A 159 11.96 7.26 -18.26
C ALA A 159 11.82 8.19 -17.04
N HIS A 160 11.12 7.77 -15.98
CA HIS A 160 10.79 8.65 -14.85
C HIS A 160 12.02 9.18 -14.14
N GLN A 161 12.88 8.27 -13.67
CA GLN A 161 14.06 8.66 -12.91
C GLN A 161 15.11 9.31 -13.82
N ASP A 162 15.26 8.77 -15.03
CA ASP A 162 16.11 9.28 -16.10
C ASP A 162 15.44 9.02 -17.45
N PRO A 163 15.18 10.03 -18.32
CA PRO A 163 15.65 11.42 -18.26
C PRO A 163 14.72 12.42 -17.56
N LEU A 164 13.51 12.04 -17.14
CA LEU A 164 12.49 13.04 -16.80
C LEU A 164 12.83 13.83 -15.52
N LEU A 165 13.12 13.13 -14.41
CA LEU A 165 13.51 13.78 -13.15
C LEU A 165 14.97 14.23 -13.17
N SER A 166 15.89 13.42 -13.74
CA SER A 166 17.33 13.75 -13.81
C SER A 166 17.62 15.06 -14.55
N ASN A 167 16.88 15.33 -15.64
CA ASN A 167 17.02 16.55 -16.45
C ASN A 167 16.02 17.65 -16.05
N ARG A 168 15.25 17.45 -14.98
CA ARG A 168 14.25 18.42 -14.49
C ARG A 168 13.20 18.79 -15.54
N LEU A 169 12.77 17.80 -16.33
CA LEU A 169 11.59 17.94 -17.19
C LEU A 169 10.30 17.89 -16.36
N LEU A 170 10.36 17.21 -15.22
CA LEU A 170 9.36 17.22 -14.15
C LEU A 170 10.10 17.32 -12.80
N ASP A 171 9.44 17.83 -11.76
CA ASP A 171 10.11 18.21 -10.50
C ASP A 171 10.23 17.05 -9.50
N ILE A 172 9.17 16.25 -9.36
CA ILE A 172 9.01 15.21 -8.34
C ILE A 172 8.13 14.08 -8.87
N GLY A 173 8.32 12.81 -8.48
CA GLY A 173 7.54 11.69 -9.01
C GLY A 173 7.10 10.64 -7.99
N PHE A 174 6.10 9.82 -8.33
CA PHE A 174 5.56 8.75 -7.48
C PHE A 174 4.82 7.65 -8.27
N PRO A 175 4.53 6.49 -7.66
CA PRO A 175 5.08 5.97 -6.41
C PRO A 175 6.32 5.12 -6.66
N TRP A 176 7.44 5.44 -6.00
CA TRP A 176 8.68 4.70 -6.16
C TRP A 176 9.08 3.99 -4.86
N PRO A 177 9.52 2.72 -4.92
CA PRO A 177 10.08 2.03 -3.78
C PRO A 177 11.43 2.66 -3.41
N LYS A 178 11.73 2.69 -2.10
CA LYS A 178 13.03 3.13 -1.60
C LYS A 178 13.93 1.91 -1.37
N PRO A 179 15.08 1.79 -2.08
CA PRO A 179 16.01 0.70 -1.84
C PRO A 179 16.67 0.77 -0.45
N ASP A 180 17.17 -0.36 0.04
CA ASP A 180 18.02 -0.40 1.22
C ASP A 180 19.42 0.15 0.89
N CYS A 181 19.58 1.46 1.06
CA CYS A 181 20.85 2.14 0.82
C CYS A 181 21.94 1.82 1.86
N THR A 182 21.64 1.05 2.90
CA THR A 182 22.66 0.61 3.87
C THR A 182 23.40 -0.62 3.36
N THR A 183 22.70 -1.53 2.68
CA THR A 183 23.27 -2.77 2.14
C THR A 183 23.69 -2.64 0.67
N ALA A 184 23.02 -1.79 -0.11
CA ALA A 184 23.31 -1.58 -1.52
C ALA A 184 23.40 -0.08 -1.87
N PRO A 185 24.37 0.68 -1.31
CA PRO A 185 24.48 2.12 -1.49
C PRO A 185 24.71 2.56 -2.94
N GLU A 186 25.21 1.67 -3.79
CA GLU A 186 25.56 1.91 -5.19
C GLU A 186 24.36 1.86 -6.17
N VAL A 187 23.19 1.35 -5.74
CA VAL A 187 22.03 1.27 -6.63
C VAL A 187 21.55 2.68 -7.00
N TYR A 188 21.02 2.83 -8.22
CA TYR A 188 20.69 4.13 -8.80
C TYR A 188 19.83 5.01 -7.86
N GLY A 189 18.79 4.43 -7.25
CA GLY A 189 17.92 5.16 -6.32
C GLY A 189 18.68 5.77 -5.13
N CYS A 190 19.64 5.03 -4.56
CA CYS A 190 20.45 5.50 -3.43
C CYS A 190 21.45 6.58 -3.85
N VAL A 191 22.05 6.43 -5.03
CA VAL A 191 23.03 7.38 -5.56
C VAL A 191 22.36 8.68 -5.97
N ASN A 192 21.22 8.62 -6.67
CA ASN A 192 20.68 9.74 -7.43
C ASN A 192 19.38 10.34 -6.90
N LEU A 193 18.64 9.66 -6.02
CA LEU A 193 17.32 10.13 -5.58
C LEU A 193 17.28 10.53 -4.11
N LEU A 194 16.37 11.45 -3.81
CA LEU A 194 15.86 11.77 -2.48
C LEU A 194 14.45 11.21 -2.36
N PHE A 195 14.05 10.79 -1.15
CA PHE A 195 12.78 10.13 -0.90
C PHE A 195 11.99 10.85 0.20
N SER A 196 10.66 10.92 0.05
CA SER A 196 9.75 11.39 1.10
C SER A 196 9.66 10.40 2.27
N ALA A 197 8.90 10.74 3.30
CA ALA A 197 8.32 9.72 4.18
C ALA A 197 7.43 8.76 3.35
N PRO A 198 7.28 7.48 3.73
CA PRO A 198 6.43 6.55 2.99
C PRO A 198 4.98 7.03 3.03
N MET A 199 4.34 7.06 1.87
CA MET A 199 2.92 7.38 1.72
C MET A 199 2.04 6.19 2.05
N PHE A 200 2.53 4.99 1.76
CA PHE A 200 1.89 3.71 2.01
C PHE A 200 2.96 2.63 2.04
N GLU A 201 2.73 1.58 2.81
CA GLU A 201 3.64 0.45 2.93
C GLU A 201 2.95 -0.81 2.41
N MET A 202 3.61 -1.49 1.48
CA MET A 202 3.10 -2.65 0.77
C MET A 202 3.74 -3.91 1.31
N LEU A 203 2.94 -4.94 1.57
CA LEU A 203 3.47 -6.24 1.96
C LEU A 203 3.89 -7.01 0.70
N ILE A 204 5.13 -7.49 0.67
CA ILE A 204 5.58 -8.53 -0.27
C ILE A 204 5.34 -9.87 0.43
N LEU A 205 4.49 -10.70 -0.17
CA LEU A 205 3.98 -11.92 0.44
C LEU A 205 4.50 -13.16 -0.29
N LEU A 206 4.53 -14.27 0.44
CA LEU A 206 4.72 -15.59 -0.11
C LEU A 206 3.35 -16.23 -0.37
N PHE A 207 3.07 -16.58 -1.62
CA PHE A 207 1.92 -17.35 -2.04
C PHE A 207 2.32 -18.82 -2.21
N VAL A 208 1.53 -19.73 -1.63
CA VAL A 208 1.84 -21.17 -1.57
C VAL A 208 0.63 -22.00 -2.00
N ASP A 209 0.88 -23.21 -2.50
CA ASP A 209 -0.17 -24.18 -2.76
C ASP A 209 -0.70 -24.74 -1.43
N ARG A 210 -2.02 -24.67 -1.21
CA ARG A 210 -2.70 -25.13 0.01
C ARG A 210 -2.45 -26.61 0.32
N THR A 211 -2.13 -27.43 -0.68
CA THR A 211 -1.83 -28.86 -0.49
C THR A 211 -0.36 -29.15 -0.20
N ARG A 212 0.51 -28.15 -0.38
CA ARG A 212 1.95 -28.21 -0.08
C ARG A 212 2.38 -26.93 0.64
N PRO A 213 1.76 -26.62 1.79
CA PRO A 213 2.02 -25.35 2.44
C PRO A 213 3.46 -25.29 2.96
N ILE A 214 4.08 -24.13 2.80
CA ILE A 214 5.27 -23.74 3.56
C ILE A 214 4.92 -22.47 4.36
N SER A 215 5.51 -22.33 5.53
CA SER A 215 5.38 -21.15 6.39
C SER A 215 6.61 -20.27 6.27
N PHE A 216 6.50 -19.00 6.66
CA PHE A 216 7.63 -18.11 6.84
C PHE A 216 7.69 -17.56 8.27
N HIS A 217 8.23 -18.36 9.18
CA HIS A 217 8.55 -17.95 10.55
C HIS A 217 10.04 -17.66 10.71
N SER A 218 10.89 -18.30 9.90
CA SER A 218 12.32 -18.05 9.87
C SER A 218 12.96 -18.41 8.52
N ALA A 219 14.21 -17.97 8.30
CA ALA A 219 14.99 -18.35 7.12
C ALA A 219 15.17 -19.88 6.97
N ALA A 220 15.14 -20.63 8.08
CA ALA A 220 15.28 -22.09 8.05
C ALA A 220 14.12 -22.79 7.33
N ASP A 221 12.94 -22.15 7.27
CA ASP A 221 11.76 -22.70 6.57
C ASP A 221 11.98 -22.76 5.05
N PHE A 222 12.94 -21.98 4.54
CA PHE A 222 13.24 -21.88 3.11
C PHE A 222 14.42 -22.71 2.64
N GLN A 223 15.10 -23.45 3.54
CA GLN A 223 16.29 -24.20 3.16
C GLN A 223 16.00 -25.20 2.03
N GLY A 224 16.64 -25.01 0.88
CA GLY A 224 16.50 -25.86 -0.30
C GLY A 224 15.20 -25.68 -1.08
N LYS A 225 14.43 -24.62 -0.78
CA LYS A 225 13.16 -24.32 -1.48
C LYS A 225 13.38 -23.60 -2.78
N THR A 226 12.50 -23.84 -3.75
CA THR A 226 12.46 -23.10 -5.01
C THR A 226 11.34 -22.07 -4.93
N LEU A 227 11.69 -20.79 -4.97
CA LEU A 227 10.73 -19.69 -5.04
C LEU A 227 10.61 -19.17 -6.47
N CYS A 228 9.53 -18.46 -6.77
CA CYS A 228 9.32 -17.80 -8.05
C CYS A 228 8.99 -16.33 -7.88
N GLN A 229 9.64 -15.46 -8.65
CA GLN A 229 9.30 -14.04 -8.77
C GLN A 229 9.40 -13.62 -10.24
N PRO A 230 8.40 -12.95 -10.82
CA PRO A 230 8.47 -12.50 -12.20
C PRO A 230 9.70 -11.64 -12.50
N ALA A 231 10.23 -11.78 -13.72
CA ALA A 231 11.33 -10.97 -14.21
C ALA A 231 11.00 -9.47 -14.16
N GLY A 232 12.02 -8.65 -13.84
CA GLY A 232 11.88 -7.20 -13.75
C GLY A 232 11.49 -6.67 -12.37
N LEU A 233 11.16 -7.55 -11.41
CA LEU A 233 11.01 -7.18 -10.01
C LEU A 233 12.35 -7.23 -9.28
N ASP A 234 12.50 -6.39 -8.25
CA ASP A 234 13.71 -6.32 -7.44
C ASP A 234 13.95 -7.64 -6.68
N THR A 235 15.12 -8.24 -6.88
CA THR A 235 15.54 -9.46 -6.17
C THR A 235 16.39 -9.16 -4.94
N ALA A 236 16.79 -7.90 -4.71
CA ALA A 236 17.60 -7.51 -3.55
C ALA A 236 16.90 -7.80 -2.22
N LEU A 237 15.56 -7.87 -2.23
CA LEU A 237 14.77 -8.26 -1.07
C LEU A 237 15.18 -9.63 -0.47
N PHE A 238 15.78 -10.52 -1.27
CA PHE A 238 16.26 -11.84 -0.80
C PHE A 238 17.63 -11.76 -0.10
N GLU A 239 18.39 -10.70 -0.34
CA GLU A 239 19.72 -10.50 0.27
C GLU A 239 19.67 -9.54 1.47
N GLN A 240 18.71 -8.61 1.48
CA GLN A 240 18.58 -7.59 2.51
C GLN A 240 18.28 -8.14 3.91
N GLN A 241 18.48 -7.29 4.92
CA GLN A 241 18.17 -7.58 6.33
C GLN A 241 18.89 -8.83 6.88
N GLY A 242 20.07 -9.15 6.34
CA GLY A 242 20.89 -10.27 6.78
C GLY A 242 20.41 -11.65 6.30
N ARG A 243 19.50 -11.69 5.30
CA ARG A 243 19.01 -12.95 4.73
C ARG A 243 20.06 -13.66 3.89
N ASN A 244 20.69 -12.97 2.95
CA ASN A 244 21.63 -13.53 1.97
C ASN A 244 21.11 -14.82 1.28
N TRP A 245 19.81 -14.92 0.97
CA TRP A 245 19.19 -16.20 0.61
C TRP A 245 19.63 -16.75 -0.74
N LEU A 246 19.83 -15.90 -1.75
CA LEU A 246 20.34 -16.33 -3.05
C LEU A 246 21.84 -16.51 -3.00
N GLU A 247 22.57 -15.56 -2.42
CA GLU A 247 24.04 -15.62 -2.34
C GLU A 247 24.52 -16.84 -1.55
N ALA A 248 23.85 -17.18 -0.44
CA ALA A 248 24.18 -18.35 0.37
C ALA A 248 23.53 -19.66 -0.12
N GLY A 249 22.75 -19.63 -1.21
CA GLY A 249 22.07 -20.80 -1.76
C GLY A 249 21.03 -21.41 -0.81
N VAL A 250 20.40 -20.59 0.03
CA VAL A 250 19.28 -21.01 0.90
C VAL A 250 18.09 -21.38 0.02
N ILE A 251 17.82 -20.59 -1.03
CA ILE A 251 16.75 -20.84 -2.00
C ILE A 251 17.29 -20.92 -3.42
N THR A 252 16.50 -21.50 -4.32
CA THR A 252 16.60 -21.29 -5.78
C THR A 252 15.49 -20.34 -6.22
N LEU A 253 15.77 -19.41 -7.13
CA LEU A 253 14.77 -18.46 -7.64
C LEU A 253 14.52 -18.67 -9.13
N GLU A 254 13.27 -18.95 -9.48
CA GLU A 254 12.78 -18.97 -10.86
C GLU A 254 12.21 -17.60 -11.24
N THR A 255 12.58 -17.10 -12.43
CA THR A 255 12.19 -15.75 -12.89
C THR A 255 11.53 -15.74 -14.27
N PRO A 256 10.34 -16.36 -14.43
CA PRO A 256 9.61 -16.30 -15.68
C PRO A 256 9.10 -14.87 -15.95
N ALA A 257 8.61 -14.61 -17.17
CA ALA A 257 8.21 -13.26 -17.57
C ALA A 257 6.99 -12.69 -16.83
N THR A 258 6.13 -13.53 -16.24
CA THR A 258 4.81 -13.10 -15.72
C THR A 258 4.46 -13.74 -14.37
N ALA A 259 3.60 -13.06 -13.60
CA ALA A 259 3.04 -13.59 -12.36
C ALA A 259 2.18 -14.83 -12.60
N GLU A 260 1.47 -14.88 -13.72
CA GLU A 260 0.71 -16.03 -14.21
C GLU A 260 1.56 -17.27 -14.35
N ALA A 261 2.76 -17.12 -14.93
CA ALA A 261 3.69 -18.23 -15.09
C ALA A 261 4.16 -18.75 -13.74
N CYS A 262 4.52 -17.86 -12.80
CA CYS A 262 4.87 -18.26 -11.43
C CYS A 262 3.73 -19.01 -10.72
N LEU A 263 2.48 -18.52 -10.81
CA LEU A 263 1.33 -19.19 -10.19
C LEU A 263 1.02 -20.54 -10.85
N SER A 264 1.23 -20.66 -12.16
CA SER A 264 1.11 -21.94 -12.88
C SER A 264 2.15 -22.95 -12.39
N MET A 265 3.41 -22.52 -12.29
CA MET A 265 4.50 -23.33 -11.74
C MET A 265 4.21 -23.78 -10.30
N LEU A 266 3.60 -22.91 -9.49
CA LEU A 266 3.24 -23.23 -8.11
C LEU A 266 2.22 -24.36 -8.01
N VAL A 267 1.14 -24.28 -8.80
CA VAL A 267 0.09 -25.31 -8.78
C VAL A 267 0.58 -26.64 -9.36
N GLU A 268 1.44 -26.59 -10.37
CA GLU A 268 2.14 -27.75 -10.95
C GLU A 268 3.15 -28.38 -9.97
N GLY A 269 3.60 -27.61 -8.96
CA GLY A 269 4.56 -28.06 -7.96
C GLY A 269 6.01 -28.01 -8.42
N THR A 270 6.32 -27.22 -9.44
CA THR A 270 7.70 -26.98 -9.90
C THR A 270 8.40 -25.91 -9.05
N VAL A 271 7.64 -25.08 -8.33
CA VAL A 271 8.13 -24.16 -7.30
C VAL A 271 7.34 -24.36 -6.00
N ASP A 272 7.98 -24.09 -4.86
CA ASP A 272 7.39 -24.20 -3.53
C ASP A 272 6.60 -22.94 -3.12
N GLY A 273 6.92 -21.78 -3.70
CA GLY A 273 6.24 -20.53 -3.37
C GLY A 273 6.46 -19.43 -4.41
N VAL A 274 5.54 -18.48 -4.44
CA VAL A 274 5.55 -17.33 -5.36
C VAL A 274 5.63 -16.05 -4.54
N VAL A 275 6.60 -15.19 -4.83
CA VAL A 275 6.83 -13.94 -4.11
C VAL A 275 6.31 -12.77 -4.94
N LEU A 276 5.29 -12.10 -4.43
CA LEU A 276 4.63 -10.98 -5.10
C LEU A 276 4.16 -9.95 -4.06
N ASN A 277 3.99 -8.70 -4.47
CA ASN A 277 3.24 -7.77 -3.63
C ASN A 277 1.81 -8.28 -3.42
N GLU A 278 1.23 -7.96 -2.26
CA GLU A 278 -0.05 -8.48 -1.82
C GLU A 278 -1.16 -8.28 -2.86
N PHE A 279 -1.28 -7.07 -3.39
CA PHE A 279 -2.37 -6.71 -4.29
C PHE A 279 -2.26 -7.45 -5.63
N GLN A 280 -1.08 -7.46 -6.24
CA GLN A 280 -0.82 -8.18 -7.48
C GLN A 280 -1.03 -9.67 -7.32
N GLY A 281 -0.48 -10.28 -6.27
CA GLY A 281 -0.58 -11.70 -6.04
C GLY A 281 -2.03 -12.14 -5.83
N ARG A 282 -2.77 -11.46 -4.95
CA ARG A 282 -4.20 -11.77 -4.72
C ARG A 282 -5.05 -11.54 -5.96
N ARG A 283 -4.81 -10.44 -6.68
CA ARG A 283 -5.52 -10.15 -7.93
C ARG A 283 -5.29 -11.26 -8.95
N LYS A 284 -4.05 -11.73 -9.07
CA LYS A 284 -3.72 -12.76 -10.06
C LYS A 284 -4.23 -14.14 -9.67
N VAL A 285 -4.19 -14.49 -8.39
CA VAL A 285 -4.84 -15.69 -7.86
C VAL A 285 -6.33 -15.69 -8.23
N LYS A 286 -7.02 -14.56 -8.05
CA LYS A 286 -8.42 -14.42 -8.45
C LYS A 286 -8.65 -14.49 -9.96
N ASP A 287 -7.89 -13.72 -10.74
CA ASP A 287 -8.05 -13.68 -12.20
C ASP A 287 -7.83 -15.06 -12.85
N LEU A 288 -7.05 -15.94 -12.20
CA LEU A 288 -6.80 -17.32 -12.62
C LEU A 288 -7.75 -18.36 -11.99
N GLY A 289 -8.66 -17.96 -11.08
CA GLY A 289 -9.57 -18.88 -10.39
C GLY A 289 -8.87 -19.85 -9.43
N LEU A 290 -7.80 -19.38 -8.76
CA LEU A 290 -6.93 -20.20 -7.90
C LEU A 290 -7.19 -20.00 -6.39
N GLU A 291 -8.25 -19.32 -5.98
CA GLU A 291 -8.51 -18.95 -4.58
C GLU A 291 -8.62 -20.16 -3.63
N ASP A 292 -9.19 -21.26 -4.12
CA ASP A 292 -9.33 -22.53 -3.40
C ASP A 292 -8.04 -23.36 -3.36
N ARG A 293 -7.00 -22.93 -4.09
CA ARG A 293 -5.76 -23.69 -4.27
C ARG A 293 -4.53 -22.96 -3.77
N VAL A 294 -4.48 -21.65 -3.92
CA VAL A 294 -3.36 -20.80 -3.52
C VAL A 294 -3.76 -19.97 -2.31
N MET A 295 -2.88 -19.90 -1.33
CA MET A 295 -3.05 -19.05 -0.15
C MET A 295 -1.78 -18.25 0.11
N VAL A 296 -1.89 -17.21 0.91
CA VAL A 296 -0.72 -16.57 1.52
C VAL A 296 -0.16 -17.53 2.58
N ALA A 297 1.15 -17.69 2.62
CA ALA A 297 1.83 -18.50 3.62
C ALA A 297 1.55 -17.99 5.04
N ASP A 298 1.52 -18.92 6.00
CA ASP A 298 1.47 -18.58 7.41
C ASP A 298 2.82 -17.98 7.85
N GLY A 299 2.79 -16.95 8.69
CA GLY A 299 3.98 -16.24 9.18
C GLY A 299 4.09 -14.81 8.68
N GLN A 300 5.31 -14.35 8.45
CA GLN A 300 5.61 -12.94 8.16
C GLN A 300 5.66 -12.65 6.65
N PRO A 301 5.43 -11.39 6.22
CA PRO A 301 5.75 -10.96 4.86
C PRO A 301 7.25 -11.13 4.56
N ILE A 302 7.57 -11.37 3.28
CA ILE A 302 8.95 -11.40 2.77
C ILE A 302 9.62 -10.03 2.95
N SER A 303 8.87 -8.96 2.64
CA SER A 303 9.33 -7.58 2.80
C SER A 303 8.15 -6.65 3.05
N VAL A 304 8.44 -5.47 3.59
CA VAL A 304 7.51 -4.34 3.69
C VAL A 304 8.12 -3.19 2.92
N ASP A 305 7.53 -2.85 1.78
CA ASP A 305 8.08 -1.90 0.83
C ASP A 305 7.30 -0.58 0.88
N GLY A 306 7.99 0.49 1.23
CA GLY A 306 7.42 1.83 1.24
C GLY A 306 7.25 2.40 -0.17
N ALA A 307 6.10 3.02 -0.45
CA ALA A 307 5.86 3.83 -1.63
C ALA A 307 6.13 5.31 -1.31
N HIS A 308 7.04 5.93 -2.05
CA HIS A 308 7.53 7.28 -1.79
C HIS A 308 7.32 8.24 -2.96
N MET A 309 7.28 9.53 -2.65
CA MET A 309 7.63 10.57 -3.61
C MET A 309 9.16 10.59 -3.75
N VAL A 310 9.65 10.84 -4.96
CA VAL A 310 11.08 10.93 -5.26
C VAL A 310 11.43 12.19 -6.03
N VAL A 311 12.60 12.75 -5.71
CA VAL A 311 13.20 13.86 -6.45
C VAL A 311 14.64 13.50 -6.78
N HIS A 312 15.12 13.84 -7.98
CA HIS A 312 16.52 13.67 -8.32
C HIS A 312 17.41 14.63 -7.50
N LYS A 313 18.54 14.17 -6.98
CA LYS A 313 19.45 14.94 -6.10
C LYS A 313 20.02 16.20 -6.76
N SER A 314 20.07 16.27 -8.09
CA SER A 314 20.49 17.47 -8.83
C SER A 314 19.45 18.59 -8.81
N HIS A 315 18.22 18.33 -8.36
CA HIS A 315 17.16 19.33 -8.30
C HIS A 315 17.46 20.34 -7.18
N PRO A 316 17.60 21.65 -7.48
CA PRO A 316 18.00 22.66 -6.49
C PRO A 316 16.99 22.76 -5.32
N ASP A 317 15.70 22.63 -5.63
CA ASP A 317 14.63 22.69 -4.63
C ASP A 317 14.19 21.31 -4.11
N GLY A 318 14.91 20.23 -4.43
CA GLY A 318 14.40 18.86 -4.20
C GLY A 318 14.10 18.53 -2.74
N GLN A 319 14.94 19.00 -1.81
CA GLN A 319 14.68 18.85 -0.38
C GLN A 319 13.45 19.67 0.06
N ALA A 320 13.26 20.88 -0.49
CA ALA A 320 12.14 21.74 -0.15
C ALA A 320 10.81 21.15 -0.66
N LEU A 321 10.81 20.55 -1.86
CA LEU A 321 9.65 19.84 -2.42
C LEU A 321 9.25 18.65 -1.54
N LEU A 322 10.20 17.80 -1.15
CA LEU A 322 9.92 16.67 -0.26
C LEU A 322 9.45 17.10 1.12
N ALA A 323 10.07 18.13 1.70
CA ALA A 323 9.65 18.67 2.99
C ALA A 323 8.24 19.27 2.93
N MET A 324 7.88 19.93 1.82
CA MET A 324 6.52 20.42 1.59
C MET A 324 5.51 19.28 1.53
N PHE A 325 5.81 18.25 0.72
CA PHE A 325 4.96 17.07 0.63
C PHE A 325 4.78 16.37 1.98
N ASN A 326 5.87 16.14 2.73
CA ASN A 326 5.82 15.47 4.03
C ASN A 326 4.96 16.22 5.05
N ARG A 327 5.04 17.56 5.10
CA ARG A 327 4.15 18.36 5.97
C ARG A 327 2.68 18.16 5.60
N GLY A 328 2.37 18.17 4.30
CA GLY A 328 1.03 17.91 3.81
C GLY A 328 0.54 16.50 4.17
N LEU A 329 1.41 15.50 4.02
CA LEU A 329 1.14 14.10 4.40
C LEU A 329 0.88 13.96 5.91
N GLU A 330 1.66 14.62 6.75
CA GLU A 330 1.47 14.66 8.21
C GLU A 330 0.13 15.32 8.58
N GLU A 331 -0.23 16.42 7.92
CA GLU A 331 -1.49 17.13 8.16
C GLU A 331 -2.71 16.25 7.83
N ILE A 332 -2.72 15.59 6.66
CA ILE A 332 -3.83 14.71 6.28
C ILE A 332 -3.91 13.46 7.14
N ARG A 333 -2.79 13.00 7.72
CA ARG A 333 -2.80 11.94 8.74
C ARG A 333 -3.43 12.44 10.04
N ALA A 334 -3.01 13.61 10.52
CA ALA A 334 -3.49 14.19 11.78
C ALA A 334 -4.99 14.52 11.76
N ASN A 335 -5.53 14.96 10.61
CA ASN A 335 -6.93 15.35 10.49
C ASN A 335 -7.86 14.21 10.01
N GLY A 336 -7.32 13.00 9.78
CA GLY A 336 -8.07 11.81 9.37
C GLY A 336 -8.38 11.69 7.87
N THR A 337 -8.04 12.69 7.04
CA THR A 337 -8.25 12.65 5.58
C THR A 337 -7.50 11.48 4.95
N TYR A 338 -6.27 11.20 5.38
CA TYR A 338 -5.50 10.06 4.91
C TYR A 338 -6.26 8.75 5.13
N GLN A 339 -6.78 8.53 6.34
CA GLN A 339 -7.51 7.31 6.68
C GLN A 339 -8.76 7.14 5.82
N GLN A 340 -9.50 8.23 5.58
CA GLN A 340 -10.69 8.21 4.71
C GLN A 340 -10.35 7.78 3.28
N ILE A 341 -9.26 8.30 2.71
CA ILE A 341 -8.79 7.92 1.37
C ILE A 341 -8.44 6.44 1.34
N ILE A 342 -7.59 5.99 2.28
CA ILE A 342 -7.12 4.60 2.34
C ILE A 342 -8.30 3.64 2.48
N ASP A 343 -9.28 3.93 3.33
CA ASP A 343 -10.46 3.08 3.53
C ASP A 343 -11.41 3.07 2.34
N ALA A 344 -11.65 4.22 1.71
CA ALA A 344 -12.46 4.30 0.50
C ALA A 344 -11.89 3.45 -0.64
N HIS A 345 -10.57 3.53 -0.88
CA HIS A 345 -9.92 2.74 -1.92
C HIS A 345 -9.90 1.26 -1.61
N MET A 346 -9.52 0.92 -0.39
CA MET A 346 -9.32 -0.48 -0.06
C MET A 346 -10.63 -1.25 0.12
N THR A 347 -11.71 -0.58 0.52
CA THR A 347 -13.05 -1.18 0.44
C THR A 347 -13.32 -1.68 -0.98
N ARG A 348 -12.96 -0.90 -2.01
CA ARG A 348 -13.13 -1.31 -3.42
C ARG A 348 -12.17 -2.41 -3.82
N VAL A 349 -10.91 -2.32 -3.40
CA VAL A 349 -9.89 -3.35 -3.66
C VAL A 349 -10.35 -4.70 -3.11
N TRP A 350 -10.77 -4.73 -1.85
CA TRP A 350 -11.18 -5.96 -1.17
C TRP A 350 -12.58 -6.43 -1.52
N ALA A 351 -13.46 -5.58 -2.06
CA ALA A 351 -14.67 -6.02 -2.76
C ALA A 351 -14.34 -6.73 -4.08
N GLY A 352 -13.27 -6.27 -4.73
CA GLY A 352 -12.79 -6.77 -6.02
C GLY A 352 -11.89 -8.00 -5.93
N LEU A 353 -11.46 -8.39 -4.73
CA LEU A 353 -10.65 -9.58 -4.43
C LEU A 353 -11.49 -10.61 -3.68
#